data_AF-A0A6A3RMW5-F1
#
_entry.id   AF-A0A6A3RMW5-F1
#
_cell.length_a   1.000
_cell.length_b   1.000
_cell.length_c   1.000
_cell.angle_alpha   90.00
_cell.angle_beta   90.00
_cell.angle_gamma   90.00
#
_symmetry.space_group_name_H-M   'P 1'
#
loop_
_entity.id
_entity.type
_entity.pdbx_description
1 polymer ?
#
loop_
_entity_poly.entity_id
_entity_poly.type
_entity_poly.pdbx_seq_one_letter_code
_entity_poly.pdbx_strand_id
1 'polypeptide(L)'
;MYAWYFPKEKGYDLFQKGTRHKWTAAVVWLDNPALEKPKILAVSTIGVSGVYEITKNGPPKCGRRSCAPPFGEYINETSPMLAYEQGGMASGLALTRVRGIGEWQDLIMWEQLTDEARTGLTDADFAPPFIDEAFMPNLESARPFF
;
A
#
# COMPACT_ATOMS: atom_id res chain seq x y z
N MET A 1 3.62 -5.09 -6.33
CA MET A 1 3.65 -4.25 -5.10
C MET A 1 4.05 -2.85 -5.54
N TYR A 2 3.42 -1.82 -4.99
CA TYR A 2 3.77 -0.42 -5.17
C TYR A 2 4.25 0.11 -3.84
N ALA A 3 5.31 0.92 -3.83
CA ALA A 3 5.86 1.47 -2.60
C ALA A 3 6.16 2.96 -2.78
N TRP A 4 6.00 3.71 -1.69
CA TRP A 4 6.27 5.14 -1.64
C TRP A 4 7.23 5.44 -0.51
N TYR A 5 8.20 6.30 -0.80
CA TYR A 5 9.15 6.81 0.16
C TYR A 5 8.81 8.25 0.54
N PHE A 6 8.78 8.51 1.84
CA PHE A 6 8.70 9.85 2.41
C PHE A 6 9.97 10.14 3.21
N PRO A 7 10.58 11.33 3.06
CA PRO A 7 11.79 11.69 3.80
C PRO A 7 11.61 11.69 5.33
N LYS A 8 10.38 11.89 5.80
CA LYS A 8 10.01 11.90 7.22
C LYS A 8 8.56 11.46 7.42
N GLU A 9 8.31 10.79 8.54
CA GLU A 9 6.99 10.63 9.12
C GLU A 9 6.83 11.68 10.21
N LYS A 10 5.79 12.51 10.14
CA LYS A 10 5.55 13.51 11.17
C LYS A 10 4.95 12.80 12.39
N GLY A 11 5.48 13.13 13.56
CA GLY A 11 4.87 12.77 14.83
C GLY A 11 3.48 13.37 14.97
N TYR A 12 2.59 12.65 15.66
CA TYR A 12 1.21 13.09 15.84
C TYR A 12 1.11 14.34 16.71
N ASP A 13 1.90 14.43 17.80
CA ASP A 13 1.87 15.53 18.76
C ASP A 13 3.27 15.91 19.27
N LEU A 14 3.32 16.77 20.30
CA LEU A 14 4.56 17.27 20.91
C LEU A 14 5.38 16.18 21.63
N PHE A 15 4.76 15.04 21.98
CA PHE A 15 5.38 13.97 22.77
C PHE A 15 5.82 12.79 21.89
N GLN A 16 5.16 12.58 20.76
CA GLN A 16 5.55 11.58 19.77
C GLN A 16 6.45 12.21 18.71
N LYS A 17 7.76 11.99 18.83
CA LYS A 17 8.72 12.43 17.81
C LYS A 17 8.51 11.61 16.54
N GLY A 18 8.45 12.29 15.41
CA GLY A 18 8.44 11.64 14.10
C GLY A 18 9.75 10.91 13.81
N THR A 19 9.73 10.04 12.81
CA THR A 19 10.91 9.29 12.36
C THR A 19 11.42 9.86 11.04
N ARG A 20 12.74 9.73 10.84
CA ARG A 20 13.35 9.97 9.53
C ARG A 20 13.15 8.71 8.69
N HIS A 21 12.83 8.90 7.41
CA HIS A 21 12.50 7.84 6.45
C HIS A 21 11.19 7.14 6.79
N LYS A 22 10.31 7.03 5.79
CA LYS A 22 9.10 6.23 5.88
C LYS A 22 8.85 5.58 4.54
N TRP A 23 8.78 4.26 4.58
CA TRP A 23 8.18 3.49 3.50
C TRP A 23 6.75 3.13 3.84
N THR A 24 5.91 3.13 2.82
CA THR A 24 4.61 2.49 2.83
C THR A 24 4.42 1.76 1.50
N ALA A 25 3.51 0.81 1.46
CA ALA A 25 3.28 0.00 0.27
C ALA A 25 1.82 -0.39 0.13
N ALA A 26 1.46 -0.68 -1.12
CA ALA A 26 0.22 -1.31 -1.50
C ALA A 26 0.51 -2.54 -2.38
N VAL A 27 -0.17 -3.65 -2.11
CA VAL A 27 -0.13 -4.86 -2.94
C VAL A 27 -1.49 -5.01 -3.59
N VAL A 28 -1.50 -4.99 -4.93
CA VAL A 28 -2.69 -5.20 -5.75
C VAL A 28 -2.68 -6.65 -6.21
N TRP A 29 -3.70 -7.42 -5.81
CA TRP A 29 -3.85 -8.83 -6.16
C TRP A 29 -4.75 -8.96 -7.37
N LEU A 30 -4.21 -9.51 -8.44
CA LEU A 30 -4.94 -9.74 -9.70
C LEU A 30 -5.30 -11.22 -9.83
N ASP A 31 -6.32 -11.51 -10.64
CA ASP A 31 -6.65 -12.88 -11.04
C ASP A 31 -5.59 -13.47 -11.98
N ASN A 32 -5.33 -12.77 -13.09
CA ASN A 32 -4.34 -13.15 -14.07
C ASN A 32 -3.85 -11.92 -14.85
N PRO A 33 -2.57 -11.52 -14.69
CA PRO A 33 -2.01 -10.36 -15.38
C PRO A 33 -1.88 -10.55 -16.90
N ALA A 34 -1.99 -11.78 -17.42
CA ALA A 34 -1.94 -12.05 -18.87
C ALA A 34 -3.26 -11.74 -19.61
N LEU A 35 -4.33 -11.41 -18.89
CA LEU A 35 -5.60 -10.99 -19.51
C LEU A 35 -5.53 -9.55 -19.99
N GLU A 36 -6.28 -9.20 -21.03
CA GLU A 36 -6.41 -7.81 -21.51
C GLU A 36 -6.96 -6.87 -20.43
N LYS A 37 -7.88 -7.39 -19.61
CA LYS A 37 -8.49 -6.68 -18.48
C LYS A 37 -8.48 -7.56 -17.22
N PRO A 38 -7.35 -7.63 -16.51
CA PRO A 38 -7.26 -8.37 -15.26
C PRO A 38 -8.24 -7.83 -14.22
N LYS A 39 -8.80 -8.71 -13.39
CA LYS A 39 -9.67 -8.33 -12.28
C LYS A 39 -8.84 -8.13 -11.03
N ILE A 40 -9.08 -7.01 -10.35
CA ILE A 40 -8.53 -6.79 -9.00
C ILE A 40 -9.36 -7.62 -8.01
N LEU A 41 -8.70 -8.58 -7.36
CA LEU A 41 -9.28 -9.49 -6.37
C LEU A 41 -9.17 -8.94 -4.95
N ALA A 42 -8.09 -8.21 -4.65
CA ALA A 42 -7.89 -7.58 -3.36
C ALA A 42 -6.83 -6.47 -3.46
N VAL A 43 -6.83 -5.57 -2.48
CA VAL A 43 -5.76 -4.61 -2.26
C VAL A 43 -5.37 -4.67 -0.79
N SER A 44 -4.07 -4.76 -0.54
CA SER A 44 -3.49 -4.78 0.80
C SER A 44 -2.60 -3.56 0.98
N THR A 45 -2.80 -2.74 2.01
CA THR A 45 -2.01 -1.53 2.24
C THR A 45 -1.28 -1.59 3.57
N ILE A 46 -0.05 -1.05 3.64
CA ILE A 46 0.60 -0.81 4.94
C ILE A 46 -0.14 0.35 5.60
N GLY A 47 -1.08 0.00 6.48
CA GLY A 47 -1.98 0.93 7.14
C GLY A 47 -1.30 1.73 8.24
N VAL A 48 -2.08 2.57 8.91
CA VAL A 48 -1.67 3.38 10.07
C VAL A 48 -1.08 2.50 11.19
N SER A 49 -1.57 1.27 11.32
CA SER A 49 -1.10 0.30 12.32
C SER A 49 0.30 -0.26 12.03
N GLY A 50 0.88 0.02 10.85
CA GLY A 50 2.16 -0.52 10.41
C GLY A 50 2.09 -1.96 9.90
N VAL A 51 0.91 -2.58 9.87
CA VAL A 51 0.66 -3.91 9.29
C VAL A 51 -0.20 -3.80 8.02
N TYR A 52 -0.26 -4.88 7.24
CA TYR A 52 -1.08 -4.93 6.04
C TYR A 52 -2.58 -5.00 6.37
N GLU A 53 -3.33 -4.02 5.90
CA GLU A 53 -4.79 -3.98 5.91
C GLU A 53 -5.32 -4.50 4.58
N ILE A 54 -6.04 -5.63 4.62
CA ILE A 54 -6.47 -6.36 3.42
C ILE A 54 -7.95 -6.08 3.14
N THR A 55 -8.23 -5.50 1.97
CA THR A 55 -9.60 -5.30 1.46
C THR A 55 -9.82 -6.16 0.23
N LYS A 56 -10.83 -7.03 0.29
CA LYS A 56 -11.10 -8.03 -0.76
C LYS A 56 -12.31 -7.63 -1.61
N ASN A 57 -12.28 -8.07 -2.86
CA ASN A 57 -13.42 -8.04 -3.76
C ASN A 57 -14.42 -9.13 -3.34
N GLY A 58 -15.42 -8.74 -2.57
CA GLY A 58 -16.42 -9.63 -2.01
C GLY A 58 -17.57 -8.85 -1.38
N PRO A 59 -18.56 -9.55 -0.79
CA PRO A 59 -19.66 -8.88 -0.12
C PRO A 59 -19.11 -7.98 1.00
N PRO A 60 -19.62 -6.73 1.11
CA PRO A 60 -19.15 -5.81 2.12
C PRO A 60 -19.36 -6.40 3.52
N LYS A 61 -18.38 -6.20 4.40
CA LYS A 61 -18.52 -6.58 5.81
C LYS A 61 -19.60 -5.72 6.44
N CYS A 62 -20.67 -6.35 6.92
CA CYS A 62 -21.77 -5.67 7.58
C CYS A 62 -21.69 -5.85 9.10
N GLY A 63 -21.69 -4.74 9.83
CA GLY A 63 -21.92 -4.72 11.27
C GLY A 63 -23.41 -4.53 11.59
N ARG A 64 -23.73 -4.39 12.87
CA ARG A 64 -25.12 -4.24 13.35
C ARG A 64 -25.83 -2.98 12.84
N ARG A 65 -25.08 -1.92 12.50
CA ARG A 65 -25.63 -0.59 12.15
C ARG A 65 -25.29 -0.11 10.74
N SER A 66 -24.25 -0.67 10.12
CA SER A 66 -23.79 -0.25 8.80
C SER A 66 -22.94 -1.34 8.15
N CYS A 67 -22.79 -1.25 6.83
CA CYS A 67 -21.84 -2.06 6.07
C CYS A 67 -20.64 -1.21 5.64
N ALA A 68 -19.50 -1.87 5.50
CA ALA A 68 -18.37 -1.30 4.78
C ALA A 68 -18.80 -0.96 3.34
N PRO A 69 -18.18 0.03 2.70
CA PRO A 69 -18.39 0.29 1.29
C PRO A 69 -18.08 -0.95 0.42
N PRO A 70 -18.82 -1.17 -0.68
CA PRO A 70 -18.46 -2.16 -1.68
C PRO A 70 -17.03 -1.96 -2.18
N PHE A 71 -16.32 -3.06 -2.46
CA PHE A 71 -14.93 -3.01 -2.92
C PHE A 71 -14.74 -2.11 -4.16
N GLY A 72 -15.67 -2.17 -5.11
CA GLY A 72 -15.64 -1.34 -6.32
C GLY A 72 -15.71 0.17 -6.07
N GLU A 73 -16.15 0.64 -4.90
CA GLU A 73 -16.10 2.08 -4.58
C GLU A 73 -14.68 2.60 -4.37
N TYR A 74 -13.72 1.70 -4.07
CA TYR A 74 -12.31 2.04 -3.89
C TYR A 74 -11.49 1.93 -5.18
N ILE A 75 -12.09 1.46 -6.28
CA ILE A 75 -11.41 1.28 -7.56
C ILE A 75 -11.93 2.30 -8.56
N ASN A 76 -11.02 3.08 -9.16
CA ASN A 76 -11.31 3.92 -10.30
C ASN A 76 -10.81 3.23 -11.57
N GLU A 77 -11.73 2.71 -12.38
CA GLU A 77 -11.44 1.89 -13.56
C GLU A 77 -10.58 0.67 -13.21
N THR A 78 -9.26 0.74 -13.44
CA THR A 78 -8.28 -0.32 -13.16
C THR A 78 -7.33 0.05 -12.01
N SER A 79 -7.61 1.12 -11.27
CA SER A 79 -6.67 1.71 -10.33
C SER A 79 -7.28 1.80 -8.93
N PRO A 80 -6.67 1.18 -7.91
CA PRO A 80 -7.09 1.40 -6.54
C PRO A 80 -6.79 2.84 -6.11
N MET A 81 -7.76 3.46 -5.47
CA MET A 81 -7.62 4.80 -4.92
C MET A 81 -7.07 4.71 -3.49
N LEU A 82 -5.93 5.36 -3.27
CA LEU A 82 -5.20 5.32 -2.01
C LEU A 82 -5.13 6.72 -1.39
N ALA A 83 -5.23 6.78 -0.08
CA ALA A 83 -4.96 7.97 0.72
C ALA A 83 -3.82 7.66 1.69
N TYR A 84 -2.90 8.60 1.83
CA TYR A 84 -1.93 8.58 2.91
C TYR A 84 -2.51 9.34 4.11
N GLU A 85 -2.75 8.62 5.20
CA GLU A 85 -3.48 9.11 6.35
C GLU A 85 -2.57 9.21 7.58
N GLN A 86 -2.77 10.26 8.36
CA GLN A 86 -2.17 10.39 9.69
C GLN A 86 -3.16 9.84 10.72
N GLY A 87 -2.78 8.74 11.37
CA GLY A 87 -3.48 8.26 12.56
C GLY A 87 -2.88 8.81 13.85
N GLY A 88 -3.44 8.34 14.97
CA GLY A 88 -3.08 8.83 16.31
C GLY A 88 -1.67 8.51 16.79
N MET A 89 -1.02 7.47 16.25
CA MET A 89 0.35 7.08 16.64
C MET A 89 1.31 6.91 15.45
N ALA A 90 0.78 6.80 14.23
CA ALA A 90 1.56 6.57 13.04
C ALA A 90 0.74 6.98 11.81
N SER A 91 1.38 6.94 10.65
CA SER A 91 0.80 7.22 9.34
C SER A 91 0.94 6.02 8.42
N GLY A 92 0.03 5.89 7.45
CA GLY A 92 0.02 4.79 6.50
C GLY A 92 -0.96 4.99 5.37
N LEU A 93 -1.03 4.00 4.48
CA LEU A 93 -1.95 3.99 3.35
C LEU A 93 -3.27 3.33 3.71
N ALA A 94 -4.36 3.98 3.31
CA ALA A 94 -5.71 3.42 3.35
C ALA A 94 -6.36 3.50 1.96
N LEU A 95 -7.31 2.62 1.70
CA LEU A 95 -8.18 2.77 0.52
C LEU A 95 -9.15 3.93 0.74
N THR A 96 -9.32 4.76 -0.28
CA THR A 96 -10.25 5.90 -0.25
C THR A 96 -11.30 5.79 -1.35
N ARG A 97 -12.44 6.45 -1.12
CA ARG A 97 -13.54 6.56 -2.09
C ARG A 97 -13.58 7.94 -2.75
N VAL A 98 -12.68 8.83 -2.34
CA VAL A 98 -12.61 10.19 -2.84
C VAL A 98 -12.02 10.16 -4.25
N ARG A 99 -12.87 10.43 -5.24
CA ARG A 99 -12.49 10.38 -6.66
C ARG A 99 -11.87 11.70 -7.10
N GLY A 100 -10.89 11.62 -8.00
CA GLY A 100 -10.34 12.78 -8.72
C GLY A 100 -9.44 13.70 -7.90
N ILE A 101 -9.00 13.30 -6.70
CA ILE A 101 -8.10 14.08 -5.83
C ILE A 101 -6.73 13.39 -5.64
N GLY A 102 -6.54 12.21 -6.22
CA GLY A 102 -5.25 11.52 -6.22
C GLY A 102 -4.30 12.06 -7.29
N GLU A 103 -3.01 11.83 -7.09
CA GLU A 103 -1.95 12.16 -8.05
C GLU A 103 -1.26 10.89 -8.52
N TRP A 104 -0.76 10.92 -9.76
CA TRP A 104 0.14 9.91 -10.28
C TRP A 104 1.59 10.30 -10.02
N GLN A 105 2.45 9.31 -9.83
CA GLN A 105 3.89 9.48 -9.75
C GLN A 105 4.54 8.67 -10.86
N ASP A 106 5.69 9.13 -11.34
CA ASP A 106 6.47 8.37 -12.31
C ASP A 106 6.90 7.04 -11.68
N LEU A 107 6.50 5.96 -12.32
CA LEU A 107 6.77 4.61 -11.85
C LEU A 107 8.14 4.15 -12.36
N ILE A 108 8.97 3.67 -11.44
CA ILE A 108 10.17 2.88 -11.74
C ILE A 108 10.02 1.51 -11.08
N MET A 109 10.15 0.44 -11.85
CA MET A 109 10.06 -0.93 -11.34
C MET A 109 11.41 -1.39 -10.79
N TRP A 110 11.40 -2.35 -9.86
CA TRP A 110 12.63 -2.92 -9.28
C TRP A 110 13.58 -3.43 -10.36
N GLU A 111 13.04 -4.10 -11.38
CA GLU A 111 13.78 -4.67 -12.50
C GLU A 111 14.30 -3.62 -13.50
N GLN A 112 13.82 -2.36 -13.39
CA GLN A 112 14.26 -1.24 -14.22
C GLN A 112 15.36 -0.39 -13.56
N LEU A 113 15.59 -0.59 -12.26
CA LEU A 113 16.66 0.11 -11.54
C LEU A 113 18.04 -0.37 -11.99
N THR A 114 19.03 0.52 -11.92
CA THR A 114 20.42 0.13 -12.11
C THR A 114 20.90 -0.75 -10.95
N ASP A 115 21.99 -1.48 -11.15
CA ASP A 115 22.58 -2.31 -10.11
C ASP A 115 23.03 -1.48 -8.90
N GLU A 116 23.50 -0.25 -9.11
CA GLU A 116 23.87 0.68 -8.04
C GLU A 116 22.65 1.13 -7.23
N ALA A 117 21.52 1.40 -7.89
CA ALA A 117 20.29 1.79 -7.20
C ALA A 117 19.70 0.63 -6.39
N ARG A 118 19.72 -0.59 -6.93
CA ARG A 118 19.28 -1.80 -6.19
C ARG A 118 20.18 -2.06 -4.99
N THR A 119 21.50 -2.07 -5.18
CA THR A 119 22.48 -2.20 -4.08
C THR A 119 22.27 -1.13 -3.02
N GLY A 120 22.12 0.14 -3.43
CA GLY A 120 21.90 1.25 -2.50
C GLY A 120 20.61 1.15 -1.70
N LEU A 121 19.55 0.56 -2.25
CA LEU A 121 18.29 0.32 -1.54
C LEU A 121 18.37 -0.91 -0.62
N THR A 122 19.07 -1.96 -1.03
CA THR A 122 19.28 -3.16 -0.21
C THR A 122 20.17 -2.87 1.00
N ASP A 123 21.24 -2.10 0.81
CA ASP A 123 22.19 -1.76 1.87
C ASP A 123 21.68 -0.64 2.80
N ALA A 124 20.57 0.00 2.44
CA ALA A 124 20.01 1.11 3.21
C ALA A 124 19.38 0.64 4.53
N ASP A 125 19.72 1.32 5.62
CA ASP A 125 19.18 1.08 6.98
C ASP A 125 17.75 1.64 7.18
N PHE A 126 16.95 1.72 6.11
CA PHE A 126 15.56 2.18 6.18
C PHE A 126 14.55 1.20 5.58
N ALA A 127 14.96 -0.05 5.36
CA ALA A 127 14.10 -1.21 5.08
C ALA A 127 13.01 -1.01 4.01
N PRO A 128 13.36 -0.79 2.73
CA PRO A 128 12.37 -0.72 1.66
C PRO A 128 11.62 -2.05 1.51
N PRO A 129 10.29 -2.06 1.31
CA PRO A 129 9.47 -3.27 1.42
C PRO A 129 9.55 -4.23 0.21
N PHE A 130 10.23 -3.80 -0.86
CA PHE A 130 10.27 -4.49 -2.15
C PHE A 130 11.67 -4.99 -2.53
N ILE A 131 12.67 -4.84 -1.66
CA ILE A 131 13.99 -5.46 -1.87
C ILE A 131 13.87 -6.99 -1.83
N ASP A 132 14.82 -7.68 -2.42
CA ASP A 132 14.77 -9.14 -2.62
C ASP A 132 14.52 -9.92 -1.31
N GLU A 133 15.15 -9.52 -0.20
CA GLU A 133 15.01 -10.16 1.11
C GLU A 133 13.64 -9.90 1.75
N ALA A 134 13.02 -8.76 1.46
CA ALA A 134 11.77 -8.31 2.10
C ALA A 134 10.52 -8.60 1.25
N PHE A 135 10.69 -8.74 -0.07
CA PHE A 135 9.57 -8.80 -1.01
C PHE A 135 8.64 -9.98 -0.74
N MET A 136 9.17 -11.20 -0.68
CA MET A 136 8.36 -12.40 -0.44
C MET A 136 7.71 -12.41 0.95
N PRO A 137 8.42 -12.14 2.06
CA PRO A 137 7.81 -12.01 3.39
C PRO A 137 6.68 -10.97 3.44
N ASN A 138 6.86 -9.82 2.77
CA ASN A 138 5.84 -8.79 2.70
C ASN A 138 4.62 -9.23 1.87
N LEU A 139 4.84 -9.94 0.77
CA LEU A 139 3.74 -10.51 -0.02
C LEU A 139 2.93 -11.54 0.79
N GLU A 140 3.60 -12.38 1.58
CA GLU A 140 2.93 -13.36 2.44
C GLU A 140 2.08 -12.67 3.52
N SER A 141 2.62 -11.64 4.17
CA SER A 141 1.91 -10.82 5.16
C SER A 141 0.71 -10.08 4.55
N ALA A 142 0.88 -9.60 3.31
CA ALA A 142 -0.17 -8.92 2.55
C ALA A 142 -1.21 -9.87 1.93
N ARG A 143 -1.02 -11.19 2.02
CA ARG A 143 -1.78 -12.15 1.21
C ARG A 143 -3.24 -12.26 1.68
N PRO A 144 -4.22 -11.99 0.81
CA PRO A 144 -5.62 -12.28 1.10
C PRO A 144 -5.85 -13.79 1.20
N PHE A 145 -6.55 -14.21 2.26
CA PHE A 145 -7.12 -15.56 2.34
C PHE A 145 -8.32 -15.66 1.39
N PHE A 146 -8.20 -16.34 0.26
CA PHE A 146 -9.33 -16.60 -0.64
C PHE A 146 -10.07 -17.86 -0.24
#